data_AF-A0A7W5XLP4-F1
#
_entry.id   AF-A0A7W5XLP4-F1
#
_cell.length_a   1.000
_cell.length_b   1.000
_cell.length_c   1.000
_cell.angle_alpha   90.00
_cell.angle_beta   90.00
_cell.angle_gamma   90.00
#
_symmetry.space_group_name_H-M   'P 1'
#
loop_
_entity.id
_entity.type
_entity.pdbx_description
1 polymer ?
#
loop_
_entity_poly.entity_id
_entity_poly.type
_entity_poly.pdbx_seq_one_letter_code
_entity_poly.pdbx_strand_id
1 'polypeptide(L)' 'MSREGLYRAMSADGNPTWTTIRKVTQALGLQVEVHRECSQARQ' A
#
# COMPACT_ATOMS: atom_id res chain seq x y z
N MET A 1 12.11 9.22 8.76
CA MET A 1 11.01 9.51 7.81
C MET A 1 10.17 10.59 8.46
N SER A 2 9.84 11.67 7.76
CA SER A 2 8.99 12.73 8.31
C SER A 2 7.51 12.32 8.24
N ARG A 3 6.67 12.88 9.13
CA ARG A 3 5.21 12.67 9.09
C ARG A 3 4.62 13.11 7.76
N GLU A 4 5.07 14.26 7.25
CA GLU A 4 4.65 14.79 5.95
C GLU A 4 5.03 13.87 4.78
N GLY A 5 6.24 13.31 4.81
CA GLY A 5 6.67 12.34 3.80
C GLY A 5 5.83 11.06 3.83
N LEU A 6 5.46 10.59 5.02
CA LEU A 6 4.55 9.45 5.16
C LEU A 6 3.14 9.77 4.62
N TYR A 7 2.58 10.93 4.98
CA TYR A 7 1.27 11.35 4.48
C TYR A 7 1.24 11.52 2.97
N ARG A 8 2.30 12.07 2.37
CA ARG A 8 2.42 12.17 0.91
C ARG A 8 2.58 10.80 0.23
N ALA A 9 3.31 9.87 0.84
CA ALA A 9 3.51 8.55 0.25
C ALA A 9 2.22 7.70 0.26
N MET A 10 1.34 7.91 1.25
CA MET A 10 0.10 7.15 1.43
C MET A 10 -1.17 7.90 0.97
N SER A 11 -1.03 9.05 0.31
CA SER A 11 -2.17 9.76 -0.29
C SER A 11 -2.69 9.04 -1.55
N ALA A 12 -3.84 9.48 -2.07
CA ALA A 12 -4.45 8.88 -3.27
C ALA A 12 -3.53 8.87 -4.50
N ASP A 13 -2.78 9.95 -4.73
CA ASP A 13 -1.77 10.09 -5.78
C ASP A 13 -0.34 9.74 -5.32
N GLY A 14 -0.21 9.21 -4.09
CA GLY A 14 1.08 8.84 -3.51
C GLY A 14 1.69 7.61 -4.19
N ASN A 15 3.00 7.48 -4.10
CA ASN A 15 3.72 6.28 -4.54
C ASN A 15 4.61 5.75 -3.40
N PRO A 16 4.07 4.92 -2.50
CA PRO A 16 4.82 4.41 -1.37
C PRO A 16 5.83 3.35 -1.85
N THR A 17 7.05 3.41 -1.33
CA THR A 17 8.01 2.33 -1.53
C THR A 17 7.56 1.06 -0.80
N TRP A 18 7.99 -0.11 -1.27
CA TRP A 18 7.71 -1.38 -0.58
C TRP A 18 8.12 -1.37 0.90
N THR A 19 9.25 -0.72 1.22
CA THR A 19 9.71 -0.55 2.60
C THR A 19 8.76 0.28 3.45
N THR A 20 8.06 1.24 2.86
CA THR A 20 7.03 2.05 3.54
C THR A 20 5.80 1.20 3.81
N ILE A 21 5.30 0.48 2.80
CA ILE A 21 4.17 -0.44 2.94
C ILE A 21 4.43 -1.42 4.09
N ARG A 22 5.55 -2.16 4.04
CA ARG A 22 5.88 -3.15 5.07
C ARG A 22 5.92 -2.58 6.48
N LYS A 23 6.53 -1.41 6.68
CA LYS A 23 6.64 -0.77 8.00
C LYS A 23 5.27 -0.37 8.55
N VAL A 24 4.41 0.20 7.73
CA VAL A 24 3.07 0.63 8.14
C VAL A 24 2.19 -0.58 8.44
N THR A 25 2.18 -1.57 7.56
CA THR A 25 1.42 -2.81 7.76
C THR A 25 1.83 -3.50 9.07
N GLN A 26 3.13 -3.61 9.35
CA GLN A 26 3.64 -4.17 10.61
C GLN A 26 3.25 -3.35 11.84
N ALA A 27 3.35 -2.01 11.77
CA ALA A 27 2.99 -1.14 12.88
C ALA A 27 1.49 -1.19 13.24
N LEU A 28 0.64 -1.52 12.26
CA LEU A 28 -0.80 -1.66 12.42
C LEU A 28 -1.25 -3.11 12.70
N GLY A 29 -0.33 -4.08 12.69
CA GLY A 29 -0.67 -5.49 12.86
C GLY A 29 -1.46 -6.11 11.69
N LEU A 30 -1.30 -5.57 10.49
CA LEU A 30 -1.95 -6.05 9.27
C LEU A 30 -1.07 -7.07 8.52
N GLN A 31 -1.64 -7.76 7.54
CA GLN A 31 -0.93 -8.64 6.59
C GLN A 31 -1.14 -8.15 5.16
N VAL A 32 -0.09 -8.16 4.33
CA VAL A 32 -0.19 -7.82 2.91
C VAL A 32 -0.40 -9.09 2.09
N GLU A 33 -1.43 -9.08 1.25
CA GLU A 33 -1.68 -10.11 0.25
C GLU A 33 -1.76 -9.48 -1.14
N VAL A 34 -1.28 -10.19 -2.14
CA VAL A 34 -1.31 -9.75 -3.53
C VAL A 34 -2.27 -10.66 -4.27
N HIS A 35 -3.37 -10.08 -4.74
CA HIS A 35 -4.35 -10.78 -5.55
C HIS A 35 -4.17 -10.35 -7.01
N ARG A 36 -4.15 -11.31 -7.92
CA ARG A 36 -4.35 -10.98 -9.33
C ARG A 36 -5.81 -10.65 -9.51
N GLU A 37 -6.09 -9.45 -10.00
CA GLU A 37 -7.40 -9.15 -10.52
C GLU A 37 -7.60 -9.98 -11.79
N CYS A 38 -8.29 -11.11 -11.66
CA CYS A 38 -8.81 -11.82 -12.82
C CYS A 38 -10.04 -11.05 -13.26
N SER A 39 -9.87 -10.13 -14.22
CA SER A 39 -11.01 -9.49 -14.85
C SER A 39 -11.82 -10.57 -15.55
N GLN A 40 -12.96 -10.95 -14.95
CA GLN A 40 -13.94 -11.77 -15.65
C GLN A 40 -14.45 -10.95 -16.82
N ALA A 41 -13.86 -11.18 -17.99
CA ALA A 41 -14.49 -10.84 -19.26
C ALA A 41 -15.85 -11.54 -19.28
N ARG A 42 -16.90 -10.73 -19.24
CA ARG A 42 -18.29 -11.18 -19.37
C ARG A 42 -18.41 -12.07 -20.60
N GLN A 43 -18.88 -13.28 -20.35
CA GLN A 43 -19.71 -14.04 -21.28
C GLN A 43 -21.04 -13.29 -21.46
#